data_AF-A0A537P281-F1
#
_entry.id   AF-A0A537P281-F1
#
_cell.length_a   1.000
_cell.length_b   1.000
_cell.length_c   1.000
_cell.angle_alpha   90.00
_cell.angle_beta   90.00
_cell.angle_gamma   90.00
#
_symmetry.space_group_name_H-M   'P 1'
#
loop_
_entity.id
_entity.type
_entity.pdbx_description
1 polymer ?
#
loop_
_entity_poly.entity_id
_entity_poly.type
_entity_poly.pdbx_seq_one_letter_code
_entity_poly.pdbx_strand_id
1 'polypeptide(L)'
;NIATFKKLHSWSQPGKRVFALATSGNLATTQAVVSLLSEGTQSLRKRGAVDNLFTAKTMFQAAQIVGRAIRDVQKTDEGQLFQSEDTFSASFLFAGQIGSERPRLFQVYSAGNFIEATSDTPFLQIGEHKYGKPILDRVSDPGMRLGEAAKLVLLSFDSTIRSNLSVGMPIDLLVYARDTLQLERVRRIERDDPYFQKLSGDWSKALRKAFAAIEEFDI
;
A
#
# COMPACT_ATOMS: atom_id res chain seq x y z
N ASN A 1 -6.51 -9.73 20.73
CA ASN A 1 -7.20 -10.41 19.61
C ASN A 1 -6.38 -10.16 18.35
N ILE A 2 -5.67 -11.16 17.82
CA ILE A 2 -4.88 -11.03 16.57
C ILE A 2 -5.66 -11.79 15.49
N ALA A 3 -6.09 -11.08 14.45
CA ALA A 3 -6.88 -11.64 13.35
C ALA A 3 -6.38 -11.11 12.01
N THR A 4 -6.72 -11.83 10.95
CA THR A 4 -6.26 -11.54 9.58
C THR A 4 -7.29 -10.69 8.85
N PHE A 5 -6.89 -9.49 8.41
CA PHE A 5 -7.71 -8.61 7.58
C PHE A 5 -6.95 -8.20 6.32
N LYS A 6 -7.64 -8.19 5.17
CA LYS A 6 -7.09 -7.67 3.91
C LYS A 6 -6.80 -6.18 4.07
N LYS A 7 -5.59 -5.76 3.68
CA LYS A 7 -5.13 -4.36 3.77
C LYS A 7 -4.88 -3.70 2.41
N LEU A 8 -5.05 -4.44 1.32
CA LEU A 8 -4.91 -3.94 -0.05
C LEU A 8 -6.26 -4.03 -0.78
N HIS A 9 -6.79 -2.88 -1.17
CA HIS A 9 -8.07 -2.74 -1.84
C HIS A 9 -7.85 -2.13 -3.22
N SER A 10 -8.75 -2.42 -4.17
CA SER A 10 -8.61 -1.91 -5.53
C SER A 10 -9.96 -1.68 -6.17
N TRP A 11 -10.06 -0.63 -6.98
CA TRP A 11 -11.23 -0.30 -7.79
C TRP A 11 -10.78 -0.10 -9.23
N SER A 12 -11.57 -0.56 -10.19
CA SER A 12 -11.25 -0.35 -11.60
C SER A 12 -12.49 -0.11 -12.43
N GLN A 13 -12.33 0.73 -13.45
CA GLN A 13 -13.21 0.77 -14.61
C GLN A 13 -12.31 0.44 -15.82
N PRO A 14 -12.33 -0.82 -16.30
CA PRO A 14 -11.40 -1.31 -17.31
C PRO A 14 -11.30 -0.37 -18.52
N GLY A 15 -10.06 -0.13 -18.96
CA GLY A 15 -9.76 0.79 -20.07
C GLY A 15 -9.95 2.28 -19.75
N LYS A 16 -10.29 2.64 -18.51
CA LYS A 16 -10.49 4.05 -18.10
C LYS A 16 -9.68 4.45 -16.88
N ARG A 17 -9.69 3.62 -15.82
CA ARG A 17 -9.01 3.95 -14.56
C ARG A 17 -8.80 2.72 -13.70
N VAL A 18 -7.73 2.75 -12.93
CA VAL A 18 -7.39 1.75 -11.91
C VAL A 18 -6.92 2.49 -10.66
N PHE A 19 -7.38 2.04 -9.50
CA PHE A 19 -6.97 2.54 -8.20
C PHE A 19 -6.63 1.37 -7.28
N ALA A 20 -5.62 1.57 -6.44
CA ALA A 20 -5.24 0.69 -5.35
C ALA A 20 -5.05 1.50 -4.06
N LEU A 21 -5.47 0.96 -2.93
CA LEU A 21 -5.35 1.56 -1.60
C LEU A 21 -4.81 0.53 -0.62
N ALA A 22 -3.65 0.80 -0.03
CA ALA A 22 -3.13 0.06 1.11
C ALA A 22 -3.47 0.79 2.41
N THR A 23 -3.81 0.04 3.47
CA THR A 23 -4.28 0.60 4.76
C THR A 23 -3.39 0.20 5.94
N SER A 24 -3.21 1.11 6.91
CA SER A 24 -2.53 0.86 8.18
C SER A 24 -3.12 1.73 9.30
N GLY A 25 -2.97 1.30 10.56
CA GLY A 25 -3.54 1.95 11.73
C GLY A 25 -4.87 1.36 12.19
N ASN A 26 -5.74 2.18 12.77
CA ASN A 26 -7.02 1.76 13.35
C ASN A 26 -7.89 1.01 12.32
N LEU A 27 -8.30 -0.21 12.66
CA LEU A 27 -9.05 -1.07 11.75
C LEU A 27 -10.46 -0.56 11.47
N ALA A 28 -11.16 -0.02 12.48
CA ALA A 28 -12.50 0.53 12.31
C ALA A 28 -12.46 1.73 11.36
N THR A 29 -11.52 2.67 11.57
CA THR A 29 -11.34 3.83 10.70
C THR A 29 -10.99 3.42 9.28
N THR A 30 -10.02 2.51 9.10
CA THR A 30 -9.60 2.09 7.75
C THR A 30 -10.70 1.34 7.00
N GLN A 31 -11.48 0.49 7.67
CA GLN A 31 -12.63 -0.20 7.07
C GLN A 31 -13.74 0.77 6.69
N ALA A 32 -14.09 1.73 7.56
CA ALA A 32 -15.09 2.73 7.26
C ALA A 32 -14.71 3.57 6.02
N VAL A 33 -13.44 3.98 5.91
CA VAL A 33 -12.93 4.70 4.73
C VAL A 33 -13.04 3.84 3.46
N VAL A 34 -12.63 2.57 3.52
CA VAL A 34 -12.73 1.65 2.36
C VAL A 34 -14.19 1.44 1.95
N SER A 35 -15.11 1.28 2.91
CA SER A 35 -16.54 1.14 2.65
C SER A 35 -17.12 2.39 1.99
N LEU A 36 -16.85 3.59 2.53
CA LEU A 36 -17.33 4.85 1.98
C LEU A 36 -16.86 5.05 0.52
N LEU A 37 -15.58 4.78 0.26
CA LEU A 37 -15.03 4.84 -1.10
C LEU A 37 -15.70 3.84 -2.03
N SER A 38 -15.93 2.60 -1.56
CA SER A 38 -16.55 1.54 -2.35
C SER A 38 -18.00 1.84 -2.68
N GLU A 39 -18.81 2.24 -1.69
CA GLU A 39 -20.20 2.65 -1.89
C GLU A 39 -20.30 3.85 -2.86
N GLY A 40 -19.39 4.83 -2.72
CA GLY A 40 -19.31 5.96 -3.63
C GLY A 40 -19.12 5.55 -5.09
N THR A 41 -18.37 4.47 -5.36
CA THR A 41 -18.20 3.94 -6.74
C THR A 41 -19.40 3.17 -7.27
N GLN A 42 -20.27 2.65 -6.41
CA GLN A 42 -21.45 1.86 -6.78
C GLN A 42 -22.71 2.71 -6.98
N SER A 43 -22.76 3.90 -6.39
CA SER A 43 -23.92 4.78 -6.47
C SER A 43 -24.18 5.22 -7.93
N LEU A 44 -25.19 4.63 -8.54
CA LEU A 44 -25.64 4.96 -9.90
C LEU A 44 -26.00 6.45 -9.95
N ARG A 45 -25.27 7.21 -10.78
CA ARG A 45 -25.51 8.58 -11.26
C ARG A 45 -26.85 9.19 -10.81
N LYS A 46 -26.98 9.55 -9.53
CA LYS A 46 -28.00 10.53 -9.14
C LYS A 46 -27.51 11.88 -9.66
N ARG A 47 -28.37 12.62 -10.36
CA ARG A 47 -28.05 14.01 -10.75
C ARG A 47 -27.71 14.78 -9.48
N GLY A 48 -26.50 15.36 -9.42
CA GLY A 48 -25.92 15.94 -8.19
C GLY A 48 -24.98 15.01 -7.40
N ALA A 49 -24.49 13.92 -8.02
CA ALA A 49 -23.63 12.92 -7.37
C ALA A 49 -22.43 13.54 -6.63
N VAL A 50 -22.24 13.11 -5.38
CA VAL A 50 -21.04 13.36 -4.57
C VAL A 50 -19.81 12.84 -5.32
N ASP A 51 -18.73 13.63 -5.33
CA ASP A 51 -17.45 13.26 -5.94
C ASP A 51 -16.97 11.90 -5.39
N ASN A 52 -16.70 10.95 -6.29
CA ASN A 52 -16.18 9.62 -5.96
C ASN A 52 -15.01 9.24 -6.89
N LEU A 53 -14.34 8.12 -6.59
CA LEU A 53 -13.16 7.69 -7.37
C LEU A 53 -13.44 7.56 -8.87
N PHE A 54 -14.65 7.20 -9.28
CA PHE A 54 -15.04 7.05 -10.69
C PHE A 54 -15.48 8.35 -11.36
N THR A 55 -15.64 9.45 -10.61
CA THR A 55 -15.87 10.80 -11.17
C THR A 55 -14.60 11.66 -11.21
N ALA A 56 -13.57 11.31 -10.43
CA ALA A 56 -12.29 12.01 -10.44
C ALA A 56 -11.72 12.13 -11.86
N LYS A 57 -11.24 13.32 -12.23
CA LYS A 57 -10.62 13.58 -13.54
C LYS A 57 -9.11 13.38 -13.53
N THR A 58 -8.49 13.56 -12.36
CA THR A 58 -7.05 13.39 -12.17
C THR A 58 -6.75 12.54 -10.94
N MET A 59 -5.57 11.93 -10.92
CA MET A 59 -5.11 11.19 -9.74
C MET A 59 -5.00 12.06 -8.47
N PHE A 60 -4.71 13.37 -8.62
CA PHE A 60 -4.71 14.33 -7.50
C PHE A 60 -6.12 14.51 -6.92
N GLN A 61 -7.13 14.69 -7.78
CA GLN A 61 -8.52 14.75 -7.34
C GLN A 61 -8.96 13.45 -6.66
N ALA A 62 -8.54 12.30 -7.19
CA ALA A 62 -8.81 11.02 -6.55
C ALA A 62 -8.17 10.93 -5.14
N ALA A 63 -6.95 11.42 -4.95
CA ALA A 63 -6.32 11.52 -3.62
C ALA A 63 -7.07 12.49 -2.68
N GLN A 64 -7.61 13.60 -3.19
CA GLN A 64 -8.47 14.50 -2.40
C GLN A 64 -9.76 13.83 -1.94
N ILE A 65 -10.34 12.96 -2.76
CA ILE A 65 -11.54 12.17 -2.41
C ILE A 65 -11.21 11.18 -1.29
N VAL A 66 -10.06 10.50 -1.34
CA VAL A 66 -9.58 9.66 -0.23
C VAL A 66 -9.40 10.48 1.04
N GLY A 67 -8.75 11.64 0.95
CA GLY A 67 -8.58 12.55 2.10
C GLY A 67 -9.89 13.05 2.69
N ARG A 68 -10.91 13.29 1.84
CA ARG A 68 -12.26 13.66 2.29
C ARG A 68 -12.94 12.50 3.03
N ALA A 69 -12.86 11.30 2.48
CA ALA A 69 -13.41 10.09 3.11
C ALA A 69 -12.85 9.88 4.53
N ILE A 70 -11.54 10.09 4.71
CA ILE A 70 -10.90 10.00 6.04
C ILE A 70 -11.52 11.00 7.03
N ARG A 71 -11.67 12.26 6.62
CA ARG A 71 -12.26 13.31 7.46
C ARG A 71 -13.74 13.07 7.76
N ASP A 72 -14.48 12.52 6.80
CA ASP A 72 -15.91 12.23 6.99
C ASP A 72 -16.11 11.11 8.02
N VAL A 73 -15.25 10.09 8.01
CA VAL A 73 -15.22 9.04 9.05
C VAL A 73 -14.88 9.64 10.41
N GLN A 74 -13.83 10.45 10.51
CA GLN A 74 -13.44 11.10 11.77
C GLN A 74 -14.56 11.94 12.38
N LYS A 75 -15.24 12.77 11.58
CA LYS A 75 -16.38 13.58 12.05
C LYS A 75 -17.54 12.74 12.57
N THR A 76 -17.75 11.55 12.03
CA THR A 76 -18.81 10.65 12.47
C THR A 76 -18.50 10.08 13.85
N ASP A 77 -17.22 9.82 14.12
CA ASP A 77 -16.76 9.23 15.37
C ASP A 77 -16.52 10.27 16.49
N GLU A 78 -16.24 11.55 16.15
CA GLU A 78 -16.08 12.67 17.10
C GLU A 78 -17.32 12.91 17.99
N GLY A 79 -18.51 12.46 17.56
CA GLY A 79 -19.74 12.51 18.36
C GLY A 79 -19.77 11.57 19.57
N GLN A 80 -18.79 10.67 19.70
CA GLN A 80 -18.65 9.75 20.83
C GLN A 80 -17.57 10.29 21.78
N LEU A 81 -18.01 10.86 22.92
CA LEU A 81 -17.19 11.47 23.96
C LEU A 81 -15.92 10.66 24.31
N PHE A 82 -14.80 11.37 24.43
CA PHE A 82 -13.47 10.94 24.90
C PHE A 82 -12.65 10.08 23.95
N GLN A 83 -11.86 10.67 23.06
CA GLN A 83 -10.84 9.92 22.32
C GLN A 83 -9.51 10.68 22.22
N SER A 84 -8.45 10.02 22.69
CA SER A 84 -7.05 10.44 22.55
C SER A 84 -6.62 10.43 21.08
N GLU A 85 -5.55 11.18 20.74
CA GLU A 85 -4.97 11.25 19.38
C GLU A 85 -4.71 9.87 18.75
N ASP A 86 -4.43 8.84 19.57
CA ASP A 86 -4.17 7.47 19.11
C ASP A 86 -5.42 6.75 18.55
N THR A 87 -6.62 7.19 18.90
CA THR A 87 -7.84 6.42 18.58
C THR A 87 -8.17 6.47 17.08
N PHE A 88 -7.71 7.50 16.36
CA PHE A 88 -7.98 7.70 14.93
C PHE A 88 -6.74 7.62 14.01
N SER A 89 -5.61 7.15 14.54
CA SER A 89 -4.38 7.06 13.74
C SER A 89 -4.54 6.03 12.62
N ALA A 90 -4.61 6.52 11.38
CA ALA A 90 -4.70 5.72 10.16
C ALA A 90 -3.90 6.37 9.03
N SER A 91 -3.17 5.56 8.26
CA SER A 91 -2.39 6.02 7.11
C SER A 91 -2.63 5.11 5.92
N PHE A 92 -2.57 5.71 4.74
CA PHE A 92 -2.95 5.06 3.50
C PHE A 92 -1.90 5.29 2.43
N LEU A 93 -1.66 4.27 1.60
CA LEU A 93 -0.98 4.45 0.32
C LEU A 93 -2.03 4.35 -0.78
N PHE A 94 -2.17 5.40 -1.59
CA PHE A 94 -3.12 5.46 -2.67
C PHE A 94 -2.39 5.57 -4.00
N ALA A 95 -2.62 4.62 -4.90
CA ALA A 95 -1.96 4.57 -6.20
C ALA A 95 -2.96 4.30 -7.32
N GLY A 96 -2.59 4.64 -8.54
CA GLY A 96 -3.45 4.37 -9.69
C GLY A 96 -3.04 5.09 -10.96
N GLN A 97 -3.91 4.97 -11.95
CA GLN A 97 -3.80 5.65 -13.24
C GLN A 97 -5.21 5.95 -13.78
N ILE A 98 -5.38 7.13 -14.37
CA ILE A 98 -6.62 7.57 -15.03
C ILE A 98 -6.29 7.91 -16.48
N GLY A 99 -6.93 7.23 -17.44
CA GLY A 99 -6.71 7.44 -18.87
C GLY A 99 -5.24 7.43 -19.24
N SER A 100 -4.79 8.50 -19.89
CA SER A 100 -3.40 8.71 -20.32
C SER A 100 -2.50 9.39 -19.28
N GLU A 101 -2.99 9.70 -18.06
CA GLU A 101 -2.10 10.23 -17.02
C GLU A 101 -1.00 9.22 -16.69
N ARG A 102 0.17 9.68 -16.26
CA ARG A 102 1.18 8.76 -15.70
C ARG A 102 0.62 8.07 -14.44
N PRO A 103 1.05 6.84 -14.12
CA PRO A 103 0.78 6.26 -12.81
C PRO A 103 1.31 7.16 -11.69
N ARG A 104 0.54 7.32 -10.62
CA ARG A 104 0.89 8.16 -9.46
C ARG A 104 0.65 7.40 -8.16
N LEU A 105 1.45 7.74 -7.14
CA LEU A 105 1.42 7.14 -5.81
C LEU A 105 1.43 8.27 -4.77
N PHE A 106 0.53 8.18 -3.80
CA PHE A 106 0.37 9.13 -2.71
C PHE A 106 0.42 8.42 -1.37
N GLN A 107 0.94 9.09 -0.36
CA GLN A 107 0.71 8.73 1.04
C GLN A 107 -0.29 9.73 1.63
N VAL A 108 -1.45 9.22 2.07
CA VAL A 108 -2.50 10.01 2.70
C VAL A 108 -2.42 9.83 4.21
N TYR A 109 -2.31 10.95 4.93
CA TYR A 109 -2.21 10.97 6.38
C TYR A 109 -3.59 11.02 7.04
N SER A 110 -3.63 10.82 8.36
CA SER A 110 -4.87 10.82 9.13
C SER A 110 -5.62 12.16 9.04
N ALA A 111 -4.93 13.28 8.85
CA ALA A 111 -5.59 14.59 8.61
C ALA A 111 -6.23 14.72 7.21
N GLY A 112 -6.06 13.71 6.35
CA GLY A 112 -6.56 13.67 4.98
C GLY A 112 -5.81 14.60 4.01
N ASN A 113 -4.67 15.15 4.41
CA ASN A 113 -3.65 15.70 3.51
C ASN A 113 -2.74 14.57 3.01
N PHE A 114 -1.94 14.84 1.99
CA PHE A 114 -1.11 13.82 1.35
C PHE A 114 0.14 14.39 0.69
N ILE A 115 1.15 13.52 0.52
CA ILE A 115 2.32 13.75 -0.35
C ILE A 115 2.28 12.79 -1.54
N GLU A 116 3.04 13.10 -2.59
CA GLU A 116 3.20 12.26 -3.78
C GLU A 116 4.64 11.73 -3.86
N ALA A 117 4.79 10.48 -4.29
CA ALA A 117 6.09 9.92 -4.64
C ALA A 117 6.70 10.62 -5.86
N THR A 118 8.02 10.78 -5.86
CA THR A 118 8.78 11.45 -6.93
C THR A 118 9.88 10.53 -7.44
N SER A 119 10.69 10.98 -8.40
CA SER A 119 11.90 10.25 -8.81
C SER A 119 12.91 10.11 -7.67
N ASP A 120 13.01 11.13 -6.81
CA ASP A 120 13.97 11.15 -5.70
C ASP A 120 13.49 10.29 -4.52
N THR A 121 12.16 10.17 -4.37
CA THR A 121 11.50 9.30 -3.39
C THR A 121 10.49 8.39 -4.08
N PRO A 122 10.95 7.30 -4.74
CA PRO A 122 10.12 6.49 -5.65
C PRO A 122 9.23 5.46 -4.94
N PHE A 123 9.39 5.28 -3.63
CA PHE A 123 8.58 4.37 -2.83
C PHE A 123 8.15 5.04 -1.51
N LEU A 124 7.04 4.57 -0.96
CA LEU A 124 6.47 5.02 0.32
C LEU A 124 6.09 3.79 1.15
N GLN A 125 6.08 3.93 2.47
CA GLN A 125 5.75 2.85 3.40
C GLN A 125 4.80 3.34 4.50
N ILE A 126 3.94 2.46 5.01
CA ILE A 126 3.01 2.70 6.12
C ILE A 126 3.05 1.51 7.09
N GLY A 127 2.67 1.72 8.36
CA GLY A 127 2.79 0.69 9.42
C GLY A 127 4.23 0.49 9.90
N GLU A 128 4.58 -0.74 10.26
CA GLU A 128 5.93 -1.11 10.73
C GLU A 128 6.93 -1.20 9.58
N HIS A 129 7.50 -0.05 9.19
CA HIS A 129 8.26 0.10 7.95
C HIS A 129 9.79 0.02 8.10
N LYS A 130 10.32 0.17 9.34
CA LYS A 130 11.76 0.35 9.59
C LYS A 130 12.60 -0.88 9.25
N TYR A 131 12.10 -2.08 9.49
CA TYR A 131 12.86 -3.34 9.32
C TYR A 131 13.14 -3.67 7.86
N GLY A 132 12.16 -3.43 6.98
CA GLY A 132 12.28 -3.69 5.54
C GLY A 132 12.90 -2.54 4.74
N LYS A 133 12.99 -1.33 5.31
CA LYS A 133 13.50 -0.15 4.60
C LYS A 133 14.94 -0.30 4.06
N PRO A 134 15.92 -0.88 4.79
CA PRO A 134 17.31 -0.88 4.33
C PRO A 134 17.56 -1.62 3.00
N ILE A 135 16.78 -2.66 2.66
CA ILE A 135 16.92 -3.32 1.36
C ILE A 135 16.29 -2.48 0.24
N LEU A 136 15.18 -1.79 0.53
CA LEU A 136 14.57 -0.85 -0.42
C LEU A 136 15.53 0.30 -0.74
N ASP A 137 16.13 0.92 0.28
CA ASP A 137 17.09 2.03 0.10
C ASP A 137 18.32 1.64 -0.73
N ARG A 138 18.82 0.41 -0.54
CA ARG A 138 20.07 -0.03 -1.18
C ARG A 138 19.90 -0.57 -2.59
N VAL A 139 18.71 -1.12 -2.89
CA VAL A 139 18.51 -1.92 -4.10
C VAL A 139 17.52 -1.27 -5.03
N SER A 140 16.57 -0.45 -4.55
CA SER A 140 15.54 0.16 -5.40
C SER A 140 16.16 0.99 -6.53
N ASP A 141 15.67 0.75 -7.75
CA ASP A 141 16.11 1.45 -8.95
C ASP A 141 14.88 1.74 -9.84
N PRO A 142 14.71 2.97 -10.37
CA PRO A 142 13.57 3.33 -11.22
C PRO A 142 13.46 2.54 -12.53
N GLY A 143 14.56 1.96 -13.03
CA GLY A 143 14.64 1.13 -14.22
C GLY A 143 14.29 -0.34 -13.98
N MET A 144 13.98 -0.74 -12.74
CA MET A 144 13.60 -2.11 -12.44
C MET A 144 12.38 -2.57 -13.24
N ARG A 145 12.48 -3.79 -13.78
CA ARG A 145 11.29 -4.50 -14.26
C ARG A 145 10.37 -4.79 -13.09
N LEU A 146 9.07 -4.76 -13.33
CA LEU A 146 8.04 -4.96 -12.29
C LEU A 146 8.21 -6.26 -11.48
N GLY A 147 8.71 -7.33 -12.09
CA GLY A 147 9.01 -8.59 -11.37
C GLY A 147 10.17 -8.47 -10.38
N GLU A 148 11.18 -7.64 -10.68
CA GLU A 148 12.31 -7.38 -9.79
C GLU A 148 11.89 -6.47 -8.63
N ALA A 149 11.06 -5.46 -8.90
CA ALA A 149 10.45 -4.64 -7.87
C ALA A 149 9.57 -5.48 -6.93
N ALA A 150 8.74 -6.39 -7.47
CA ALA A 150 7.95 -7.31 -6.66
C ALA A 150 8.82 -8.21 -5.77
N LYS A 151 9.89 -8.79 -6.32
CA LYS A 151 10.88 -9.57 -5.56
C LYS A 151 11.49 -8.75 -4.42
N LEU A 152 11.90 -7.52 -4.70
CA LEU A 152 12.47 -6.60 -3.70
C LEU A 152 11.48 -6.30 -2.57
N VAL A 153 10.21 -6.00 -2.89
CA VAL A 153 9.15 -5.77 -1.90
C VAL A 153 8.94 -7.01 -1.02
N LEU A 154 8.97 -8.22 -1.59
CA LEU A 154 8.82 -9.45 -0.81
C LEU A 154 10.00 -9.71 0.13
N LEU A 155 11.23 -9.37 -0.27
CA LEU A 155 12.39 -9.44 0.64
C LEU A 155 12.32 -8.41 1.78
N SER A 156 11.77 -7.24 1.50
CA SER A 156 11.45 -6.25 2.54
C SER A 156 10.42 -6.80 3.55
N PHE A 157 9.38 -7.50 3.08
CA PHE A 157 8.43 -8.19 3.95
C PHE A 157 9.07 -9.33 4.75
N ASP A 158 9.92 -10.17 4.13
CA ASP A 158 10.61 -11.28 4.82
C ASP A 158 11.45 -10.77 6.00
N SER A 159 12.22 -9.71 5.79
CA SER A 159 13.02 -9.07 6.84
C SER A 159 12.15 -8.54 7.98
N THR A 160 10.99 -7.99 7.65
CA THR A 160 10.06 -7.40 8.63
C THR A 160 9.34 -8.47 9.45
N ILE A 161 8.78 -9.50 8.80
CA ILE A 161 8.07 -10.61 9.47
C ILE A 161 8.99 -11.35 10.45
N ARG A 162 10.26 -11.53 10.10
CA ARG A 162 11.26 -12.17 10.96
C ARG A 162 11.62 -11.34 12.20
N SER A 163 11.42 -10.03 12.14
CA SER A 163 11.91 -9.09 13.15
C SER A 163 10.78 -8.48 13.99
N ASN A 164 9.52 -8.56 13.56
CA ASN A 164 8.39 -7.96 14.26
C ASN A 164 7.10 -8.79 14.08
N LEU A 165 6.57 -9.31 15.19
CA LEU A 165 5.39 -10.18 15.22
C LEU A 165 4.07 -9.47 14.88
N SER A 166 4.04 -8.13 14.83
CA SER A 166 2.86 -7.37 14.40
C SER A 166 2.66 -7.43 12.87
N VAL A 167 3.69 -7.85 12.12
CA VAL A 167 3.62 -8.06 10.66
C VAL A 167 3.62 -9.56 10.39
N GLY A 168 2.66 -10.02 9.60
CA GLY A 168 2.47 -11.44 9.35
C GLY A 168 1.86 -11.75 7.99
N MET A 169 1.83 -13.03 7.70
CA MET A 169 1.20 -13.60 6.50
C MET A 169 -0.33 -13.68 6.68
N PRO A 170 -1.11 -13.66 5.59
CA PRO A 170 -0.69 -13.58 4.19
C PRO A 170 -0.40 -12.16 3.69
N ILE A 171 0.31 -12.06 2.57
CA ILE A 171 0.63 -10.79 1.88
C ILE A 171 -0.24 -10.67 0.63
N ASP A 172 -0.98 -9.57 0.48
CA ASP A 172 -1.64 -9.23 -0.78
C ASP A 172 -0.71 -8.38 -1.65
N LEU A 173 -0.42 -8.84 -2.87
CA LEU A 173 0.47 -8.17 -3.83
C LEU A 173 -0.31 -7.79 -5.10
N LEU A 174 -0.15 -6.55 -5.55
CA LEU A 174 -0.69 -6.05 -6.81
C LEU A 174 0.45 -5.48 -7.64
N VAL A 175 0.60 -5.98 -8.87
CA VAL A 175 1.56 -5.47 -9.85
C VAL A 175 0.80 -4.79 -10.98
N TYR A 176 0.99 -3.48 -11.12
CA TYR A 176 0.33 -2.70 -12.16
C TYR A 176 1.31 -2.33 -13.26
N ALA A 177 0.96 -2.65 -14.51
CA ALA A 177 1.72 -2.24 -15.67
C ALA A 177 1.17 -0.92 -16.20
N ARG A 178 2.07 0.03 -16.49
CA ARG A 178 1.71 1.34 -17.00
C ARG A 178 0.86 1.23 -18.27
N ASP A 179 -0.15 2.10 -18.38
CA ASP A 179 -1.04 2.27 -19.53
C ASP A 179 -1.96 1.07 -19.83
N THR A 180 -1.93 0.01 -19.03
CA THR A 180 -2.85 -1.13 -19.24
C THR A 180 -4.27 -0.82 -18.78
N LEU A 181 -4.43 0.01 -17.74
CA LEU A 181 -5.72 0.32 -17.11
C LEU A 181 -6.53 -0.96 -16.75
N GLN A 182 -5.80 -2.02 -16.39
CA GLN A 182 -6.35 -3.34 -16.03
C GLN A 182 -5.63 -3.92 -14.80
N LEU A 183 -6.39 -4.66 -13.99
CA LEU A 183 -5.93 -5.32 -12.77
C LEU A 183 -5.75 -6.83 -12.99
N GLU A 184 -4.71 -7.21 -13.73
CA GLU A 184 -4.49 -8.62 -14.08
C GLU A 184 -3.60 -9.37 -13.09
N ARG A 185 -2.69 -8.66 -12.39
CA ARG A 185 -1.64 -9.28 -11.57
C ARG A 185 -1.86 -8.99 -10.09
N VAL A 186 -2.92 -9.59 -9.54
CA VAL A 186 -3.23 -9.57 -8.11
C VAL A 186 -3.02 -10.97 -7.56
N ARG A 187 -2.17 -11.10 -6.54
CA ARG A 187 -1.86 -12.39 -5.90
C ARG A 187 -1.87 -12.26 -4.39
N ARG A 188 -2.49 -13.22 -3.73
CA ARG A 188 -2.33 -13.43 -2.28
C ARG A 188 -1.26 -14.47 -2.05
N ILE A 189 -0.27 -14.13 -1.23
CA ILE A 189 0.88 -14.98 -0.89
C ILE A 189 0.60 -15.53 0.49
N GLU A 190 0.25 -16.81 0.53
CA GLU A 190 -0.02 -17.55 1.76
C GLU A 190 1.27 -17.96 2.47
N ARG A 191 1.16 -18.39 3.74
CA ARG A 191 2.31 -18.78 4.56
C ARG A 191 3.14 -19.92 3.94
N ASP A 192 2.48 -20.80 3.21
CA ASP A 192 3.05 -21.97 2.54
C ASP A 192 3.39 -21.72 1.05
N ASP A 193 3.34 -20.46 0.59
CA ASP A 193 3.62 -20.13 -0.80
C ASP A 193 5.04 -20.59 -1.22
N PRO A 194 5.15 -21.50 -2.22
CA PRO A 194 6.43 -22.13 -2.54
C PRO A 194 7.45 -21.15 -3.10
N TYR A 195 7.00 -20.10 -3.80
CA TYR A 195 7.90 -19.07 -4.31
C TYR A 195 8.45 -18.22 -3.17
N PHE A 196 7.60 -17.80 -2.23
CA PHE A 196 8.03 -16.98 -1.10
C PHE A 196 8.99 -17.73 -0.16
N GLN A 197 8.71 -19.00 0.13
CA GLN A 197 9.62 -19.85 0.90
C GLN A 197 10.98 -20.00 0.23
N LYS A 198 10.99 -20.28 -1.09
CA LYS A 198 12.22 -20.38 -1.86
C LYS A 198 12.99 -19.06 -1.86
N LEU A 199 12.30 -17.93 -2.09
CA LEU A 199 12.89 -16.60 -2.10
C LEU A 199 13.60 -16.29 -0.77
N SER A 200 12.91 -16.54 0.36
CA SER A 200 13.47 -16.30 1.69
C SER A 200 14.68 -17.21 1.97
N GLY A 201 14.61 -18.49 1.60
CA GLY A 201 15.72 -19.42 1.74
C GLY A 201 16.94 -19.04 0.90
N ASP A 202 16.74 -18.67 -0.36
CA ASP A 202 17.80 -18.23 -1.26
C ASP A 202 18.45 -16.92 -0.78
N TRP A 203 17.65 -15.97 -0.28
CA TRP A 203 18.15 -14.73 0.29
C TRP A 203 19.00 -14.96 1.54
N SER A 204 18.55 -15.81 2.46
CA SER A 204 19.33 -16.16 3.65
C SER A 204 20.68 -16.78 3.29
N LYS A 205 20.72 -17.68 2.30
CA LYS A 205 21.97 -18.28 1.80
C LYS A 205 22.88 -17.23 1.17
N ALA A 206 22.33 -16.33 0.36
CA ALA A 206 23.10 -15.26 -0.28
C ALA A 206 23.72 -14.31 0.75
N LEU A 207 22.97 -13.92 1.79
CA LEU A 207 23.48 -13.08 2.88
C LEU A 207 24.62 -13.76 3.64
N ARG A 208 24.48 -15.04 3.99
CA ARG A 208 25.55 -15.80 4.67
C ARG A 208 26.81 -15.89 3.81
N LYS A 209 26.65 -16.12 2.50
CA LYS A 209 27.76 -16.16 1.56
C LYS A 209 28.45 -14.80 1.44
N ALA A 210 27.68 -13.71 1.37
CA ALA A 210 28.23 -12.36 1.32
C ALA A 210 28.98 -12.02 2.61
N PHE A 211 28.41 -12.34 3.78
CA PHE A 211 29.06 -12.13 5.08
C PHE A 211 30.38 -12.90 5.19
N ALA A 212 30.41 -14.18 4.81
CA ALA A 212 31.62 -15.00 4.84
C ALA A 212 32.70 -14.56 3.84
N ALA A 213 32.37 -13.71 2.88
CA ALA A 213 33.32 -13.15 1.91
C ALA A 213 33.89 -11.79 2.36
N ILE A 214 33.38 -11.20 3.44
CA ILE A 214 33.89 -9.97 4.03
C ILE A 214 35.03 -10.34 4.97
N GLU A 215 36.16 -9.64 4.87
CA GLU A 215 37.32 -9.82 5.74
C GLU A 215 36.91 -9.65 7.21
N GLU A 216 37.44 -10.51 8.07
CA GLU A 216 37.20 -10.40 9.49
C GLU A 216 37.83 -9.12 10.05
N PHE A 217 37.22 -8.57 11.09
CA PHE A 217 37.77 -7.41 11.76
C PHE A 217 39.00 -7.85 12.57
N ASP A 218 40.18 -7.34 12.18
CA ASP A 218 41.46 -7.66 12.83
C ASP A 218 41.49 -7.07 14.25
N ILE A 219 41.48 -7.94 15.26
CA ILE A 219 41.50 -7.61 16.70
C ILE A 219 42.57 -8.38 17.47
#